data_AF-A0A829ZUF9-F1
#
_entry.id   AF-A0A829ZUF9-F1
#
_cell.length_a   1.000
_cell.length_b   1.000
_cell.length_c   1.000
_cell.angle_alpha   90.00
_cell.angle_beta   90.00
_cell.angle_gamma   90.00
#
_symmetry.space_group_name_H-M   'P 1'
#
loop_
_entity.id
_entity.type
_entity.pdbx_description
1 polymer ?
#
loop_
_entity_poly.entity_id
_entity_poly.type
_entity_poly.pdbx_seq_one_letter_code
_entity_poly.pdbx_strand_id
1 'polypeptide(L)'
;MKKEVLLKVKGTQTHAWGEQDSIEFITEGRLFSRDNSYYILYSESALAGMEGITTSLKVEPSRVILNRMGTAEHKATFEEGVLSDGFYVTPYGTMKLSILPSKVEVHLTDAGGSINLEYELQVGCERVSYNQLEITVSSI
;
A
#
# COMPACT_ATOMS: atom_id res chain seq x y z
N MET A 1 14.66 2.99 16.97
CA MET A 1 14.18 4.38 17.19
C MET A 1 13.08 4.68 16.17
N LYS A 2 12.10 5.52 16.52
CA LYS A 2 11.10 6.05 15.58
C LYS A 2 11.64 7.34 14.98
N LYS A 3 11.63 7.46 13.66
CA LYS A 3 12.05 8.64 12.91
C LYS A 3 10.86 9.23 12.17
N GLU A 4 10.76 10.55 12.16
CA GLU A 4 9.86 11.26 11.26
C GLU A 4 10.44 11.23 9.85
N VAL A 5 9.57 11.02 8.87
CA VAL A 5 9.94 10.89 7.45
C VAL A 5 8.90 11.58 6.59
N LEU A 6 9.33 12.06 5.43
CA LEU A 6 8.43 12.48 4.37
C LEU A 6 8.17 11.29 3.44
N LEU A 7 6.90 11.04 3.19
CA LEU A 7 6.45 9.97 2.29
C LEU A 7 5.88 10.59 1.03
N LYS A 8 6.35 10.09 -0.11
CA LYS A 8 5.70 10.31 -1.40
C LYS A 8 5.04 9.02 -1.81
N VAL A 9 3.71 9.03 -1.93
CA VAL A 9 2.90 7.87 -2.29
C VAL A 9 2.27 8.12 -3.65
N LYS A 10 2.47 7.21 -4.59
CA LYS A 10 1.86 7.26 -5.92
C LYS A 10 1.18 5.93 -6.22
N GLY A 11 -0.13 5.98 -6.42
CA GLY A 11 -0.94 4.85 -6.88
C GLY A 11 -1.29 5.05 -8.34
N THR A 12 -1.06 4.04 -9.17
CA THR A 12 -1.53 4.00 -10.55
C THR A 12 -2.43 2.79 -10.73
N GLN A 13 -3.61 2.98 -11.32
CA GLN A 13 -4.57 1.95 -11.60
C GLN A 13 -4.85 1.93 -13.10
N THR A 14 -4.69 0.75 -13.72
CA THR A 14 -5.03 0.50 -15.11
C THR A 14 -6.24 -0.42 -15.14
N HIS A 15 -7.38 0.10 -15.61
CA HIS A 15 -8.63 -0.63 -15.71
C HIS A 15 -8.64 -1.58 -16.91
N ALA A 16 -9.60 -2.51 -16.93
CA ALA A 16 -9.70 -3.54 -17.98
C ALA A 16 -9.73 -3.00 -19.43
N TRP A 17 -10.17 -1.76 -19.63
CA TRP A 17 -10.28 -1.11 -20.95
C TRP A 17 -9.04 -0.31 -21.35
N GLY A 18 -7.99 -0.33 -20.52
CA GLY A 18 -6.72 0.37 -20.75
C GLY A 18 -6.69 1.82 -20.26
N GLU A 19 -7.79 2.33 -19.69
CA GLU A 19 -7.78 3.62 -19.00
C GLU A 19 -6.88 3.55 -17.76
N GLN A 20 -6.06 4.59 -17.59
CA GLN A 20 -5.10 4.67 -16.51
C GLN A 20 -5.37 5.91 -15.66
N ASP A 21 -5.64 5.69 -14.39
CA ASP A 21 -5.76 6.71 -13.38
C ASP A 21 -4.52 6.70 -12.49
N SER A 22 -4.00 7.87 -12.14
CA SER A 22 -2.89 7.98 -11.19
C SER A 22 -3.17 9.04 -10.16
N ILE A 23 -2.82 8.74 -8.92
CA ILE A 23 -2.85 9.69 -7.83
C ILE A 23 -1.50 9.72 -7.12
N GLU A 24 -1.05 10.93 -6.79
CA GLU A 24 0.19 11.16 -6.08
C GLU A 24 -0.05 12.16 -4.95
N PHE A 25 0.48 11.88 -3.77
CA PHE A 25 0.48 12.82 -2.66
C PHE A 25 1.73 12.67 -1.80
N ILE A 26 2.02 13.72 -1.05
CA ILE A 26 3.11 13.78 -0.07
C ILE A 26 2.49 13.93 1.31
N THR A 27 3.00 13.18 2.28
CA THR A 27 2.52 13.20 3.66
C THR A 27 3.67 12.95 4.63
N GLU A 28 3.53 13.43 5.86
CA GLU A 28 4.44 13.06 6.94
C GLU A 28 4.10 11.67 7.46
N GLY A 29 5.13 10.94 7.85
CA GLY A 29 5.00 9.60 8.39
C GLY A 29 6.06 9.28 9.43
N ARG A 30 6.02 8.04 9.90
CA ARG A 30 6.99 7.51 10.84
C ARG A 30 7.61 6.24 10.31
N LEU A 31 8.94 6.17 10.35
CA LEU A 31 9.74 4.98 10.02
C LEU A 31 10.39 4.42 11.28
N PHE A 32 10.29 3.11 11.49
CA PHE A 32 11.05 2.40 12.53
C PHE A 32 11.31 0.96 12.13
N SER A 33 12.36 0.36 12.68
CA SER A 33 12.67 -1.06 12.50
C SER A 33 12.41 -1.86 13.77
N ARG A 34 11.97 -3.11 13.60
CA ARG A 34 11.78 -4.10 14.66
C ARG A 34 11.84 -5.50 14.05
N ASP A 35 12.52 -6.44 14.71
CA ASP A 35 12.57 -7.86 14.32
C ASP A 35 12.90 -8.05 12.83
N ASN A 36 13.97 -7.37 12.36
CA ASN A 36 14.45 -7.41 10.97
C ASN A 36 13.44 -6.94 9.91
N SER A 37 12.39 -6.23 10.32
CA SER A 37 11.38 -5.63 9.46
C SER A 37 11.36 -4.12 9.66
N TYR A 38 11.02 -3.40 8.60
CA TYR A 38 10.70 -1.99 8.67
C TYR A 38 9.20 -1.77 8.84
N TYR A 39 8.85 -0.67 9.49
CA TYR A 39 7.48 -0.26 9.70
C TYR A 39 7.33 1.20 9.29
N ILE A 40 6.37 1.45 8.42
CA ILE A 40 5.98 2.79 7.99
C ILE A 40 4.55 3.03 8.47
N LEU A 41 4.27 4.20 9.01
CA LEU A 41 2.95 4.61 9.46
C LEU A 41 2.65 6.03 8.99
N TYR A 42 1.51 6.23 8.34
CA TYR A 42 1.10 7.54 7.84
C TYR A 42 -0.42 7.67 7.73
N SER A 43 -0.87 8.92 7.68
CA SER A 43 -2.26 9.25 7.37
C SER A 43 -2.44 9.40 5.87
N GLU A 44 -3.46 8.76 5.32
CA GLU A 44 -3.84 8.88 3.92
C GLU A 44 -4.42 10.27 3.63
N SER A 45 -4.41 10.67 2.35
CA SER A 45 -4.82 12.00 1.91
C SER A 45 -6.30 12.07 1.51
N ALA A 46 -6.94 13.21 1.80
CA ALA A 46 -8.24 13.56 1.24
C ALA A 46 -8.21 13.66 -0.29
N LEU A 47 -7.06 14.00 -0.89
CA LEU A 47 -6.86 13.99 -2.34
C LEU A 47 -7.12 12.58 -2.91
N ALA A 48 -6.81 11.54 -2.14
CA ALA A 48 -7.07 10.15 -2.51
C ALA A 48 -8.47 9.66 -2.16
N GLY A 49 -9.34 10.53 -1.65
CA GLY A 49 -10.64 10.13 -1.12
C GLY A 49 -10.52 9.19 0.09
N MET A 50 -9.36 9.19 0.74
CA MET A 50 -9.01 8.28 1.83
C MET A 50 -8.84 9.01 3.17
N GLU A 51 -9.50 10.16 3.32
CA GLU A 51 -9.45 10.94 4.56
C GLU A 51 -9.95 10.11 5.76
N GLY A 52 -9.25 10.25 6.88
CA GLY A 52 -9.54 9.49 8.10
C GLY A 52 -9.01 8.05 8.09
N ILE A 53 -8.23 7.65 7.07
CA ILE A 53 -7.55 6.36 7.02
C ILE A 53 -6.11 6.52 7.48
N THR A 54 -5.69 5.64 8.39
CA THR A 54 -4.29 5.44 8.75
C THR A 54 -3.79 4.18 8.08
N THR A 55 -2.69 4.28 7.34
CA THR A 55 -2.02 3.15 6.70
C THR A 55 -0.74 2.81 7.44
N SER A 56 -0.62 1.53 7.77
CA SER A 56 0.60 0.94 8.30
C SER A 56 1.15 -0.10 7.33
N LEU A 57 2.45 -0.08 7.12
CA LEU A 57 3.17 -1.04 6.30
C LEU A 57 4.16 -1.77 7.20
N LYS A 58 4.13 -3.10 7.21
CA LYS A 58 5.25 -3.92 7.65
C LYS A 58 6.00 -4.37 6.40
N VAL A 59 7.28 -4.05 6.34
CA VAL A 59 8.11 -4.19 5.15
C VAL A 59 9.25 -5.15 5.48
N GLU A 60 9.22 -6.30 4.83
CA GLU A 60 10.22 -7.36 4.87
C GLU A 60 10.92 -7.43 3.49
N PRO A 61 12.08 -8.09 3.36
CA PRO A 61 12.85 -8.09 2.12
C PRO A 61 12.08 -8.53 0.86
N SER A 62 11.16 -9.49 1.00
CA SER A 62 10.38 -10.05 -0.11
C SER A 62 8.86 -9.95 0.09
N ARG A 63 8.43 -9.18 1.11
CA ARG A 63 7.02 -9.14 1.50
C ARG A 63 6.64 -7.81 2.13
N VAL A 64 5.49 -7.27 1.74
CA VAL A 64 4.91 -6.07 2.35
C VAL A 64 3.52 -6.39 2.87
N ILE A 65 3.24 -6.09 4.13
CA ILE A 65 1.90 -6.22 4.70
C ILE A 65 1.35 -4.81 4.88
N LEU A 66 0.27 -4.51 4.18
CA LEU A 66 -0.47 -3.26 4.29
C LEU A 66 -1.68 -3.46 5.20
N ASN A 67 -1.86 -2.53 6.13
CA ASN A 67 -3.01 -2.49 7.01
C ASN A 67 -3.55 -1.06 7.11
N ARG A 68 -4.75 -0.87 6.56
CA ARG A 68 -5.55 0.35 6.59
C ARG A 68 -6.59 0.24 7.68
N MET A 69 -6.74 1.30 8.47
CA MET A 69 -7.74 1.42 9.52
C MET A 69 -8.37 2.80 9.50
N GLY A 70 -9.65 2.91 9.89
CA GLY A 70 -10.35 4.19 10.00
C GLY A 70 -11.68 4.16 9.25
N THR A 71 -11.93 5.15 8.40
CA THR A 71 -13.15 5.24 7.59
C THR A 71 -13.30 4.09 6.59
N ALA A 72 -12.19 3.45 6.20
CA ALA A 72 -12.19 2.15 5.56
C ALA A 72 -11.08 1.26 6.16
N GLU A 73 -11.33 -0.04 6.17
CA GLU A 73 -10.39 -1.04 6.70
C GLU A 73 -10.02 -2.04 5.61
N HIS A 74 -8.74 -2.37 5.54
CA HIS A 74 -8.24 -3.37 4.60
C HIS A 74 -6.88 -3.88 5.05
N LYS A 75 -6.70 -5.19 4.99
CA LYS A 75 -5.41 -5.84 5.20
C LYS A 75 -5.04 -6.66 3.99
N ALA A 76 -3.87 -6.38 3.43
CA ALA A 76 -3.33 -7.08 2.26
C ALA A 76 -1.89 -7.50 2.50
N THR A 77 -1.53 -8.67 1.99
CA THR A 77 -0.14 -9.13 1.97
C THR A 77 0.34 -9.17 0.52
N PHE A 78 1.44 -8.49 0.27
CA PHE A 78 2.12 -8.46 -1.01
C PHE A 78 3.32 -9.38 -0.93
N GLU A 79 3.19 -10.57 -1.51
CA GLU A 79 4.25 -11.54 -1.71
C GLU A 79 4.12 -12.03 -3.17
N GLU A 80 5.22 -11.96 -3.92
CA GLU A 80 5.18 -12.17 -5.38
C GLU A 80 4.64 -13.57 -5.74
N GLY A 81 3.63 -13.61 -6.60
CA GLY A 81 2.96 -14.84 -7.04
C GLY A 81 2.00 -15.46 -6.01
N VAL A 82 1.83 -14.87 -4.82
CA VAL A 82 0.97 -15.40 -3.76
C VAL A 82 -0.33 -14.59 -3.69
N LEU A 83 -1.46 -15.28 -3.91
CA LEU A 83 -2.78 -14.65 -3.79
C LEU A 83 -3.09 -14.31 -2.32
N SER A 84 -3.40 -13.04 -2.06
CA SER A 84 -3.84 -12.53 -0.76
C SER A 84 -5.33 -12.19 -0.81
N ASP A 85 -6.16 -13.04 -0.21
CA ASP A 85 -7.57 -12.74 0.02
C ASP A 85 -7.77 -11.82 1.24
N GLY A 86 -8.69 -10.87 1.11
CA GLY A 86 -9.02 -9.94 2.18
C GLY A 86 -10.41 -9.35 2.05
N PHE A 87 -10.78 -8.57 3.06
CA PHE A 87 -11.99 -7.79 3.06
C PHE A 87 -11.65 -6.32 3.03
N TYR A 88 -12.35 -5.58 2.16
CA TYR A 88 -12.36 -4.13 2.14
C TYR A 88 -13.66 -3.65 2.77
N VAL A 89 -13.55 -3.11 3.98
CA VAL A 89 -14.68 -2.70 4.79
C VAL A 89 -14.85 -1.20 4.67
N THR A 90 -16.04 -0.75 4.30
CA THR A 90 -16.42 0.66 4.23
C THR A 90 -17.75 0.86 4.97
N PRO A 91 -18.17 2.11 5.25
CA PRO A 91 -19.47 2.37 5.87
C PRO A 91 -20.65 1.93 5.00
N TYR A 92 -20.43 1.77 3.69
CA TYR A 92 -21.46 1.39 2.72
C TYR A 92 -21.55 -0.12 2.50
N GLY A 93 -20.61 -0.90 3.04
CA GLY A 93 -20.58 -2.34 2.87
C GLY A 93 -19.18 -2.93 2.90
N THR A 94 -19.14 -4.26 2.89
CA THR A 94 -17.90 -5.04 2.86
C THR A 94 -17.78 -5.74 1.52
N MET A 95 -16.62 -5.63 0.89
CA MET A 95 -16.29 -6.32 -0.36
C MET A 95 -15.18 -7.34 -0.11
N LYS A 96 -15.29 -8.53 -0.69
CA LYS A 96 -14.17 -9.48 -0.74
C LYS A 96 -13.27 -9.09 -1.90
N LEU A 97 -12.00 -8.83 -1.60
CA LEU A 97 -10.97 -8.52 -2.59
C LEU A 97 -9.89 -9.61 -2.55
N SER A 98 -9.30 -9.89 -3.70
CA SER A 98 -8.10 -10.72 -3.79
C SER A 98 -7.01 -9.92 -4.52
N ILE A 99 -5.79 -9.97 -4.00
CA ILE A 99 -4.64 -9.29 -4.58
C ILE A 99 -3.64 -10.36 -5.01
N LEU A 100 -3.19 -10.29 -6.27
CA LEU A 100 -2.12 -11.14 -6.79
C LEU A 100 -0.93 -10.26 -7.19
N PRO A 101 0.08 -10.14 -6.31
CA PRO A 101 1.27 -9.35 -6.60
C PRO A 101 2.10 -10.01 -7.69
N SER A 102 2.41 -9.24 -8.74
CA SER A 102 3.34 -9.63 -9.80
C SER A 102 4.74 -9.12 -9.55
N LYS A 103 4.91 -8.15 -8.64
CA LYS A 103 6.20 -7.56 -8.29
C LYS A 103 6.19 -7.00 -6.89
N VAL A 104 7.24 -7.32 -6.11
CA VAL A 104 7.48 -6.75 -4.78
C VAL A 104 8.95 -6.34 -4.68
N GLU A 105 9.23 -5.07 -4.95
CA GLU A 105 10.57 -4.49 -4.83
C GLU A 105 10.66 -3.62 -3.58
N VAL A 106 11.61 -3.95 -2.70
CA VAL A 106 11.87 -3.24 -1.46
C VAL A 106 13.33 -2.82 -1.40
N HIS A 107 13.54 -1.50 -1.38
CA HIS A 107 14.85 -0.88 -1.19
C HIS A 107 14.78 0.09 -0.02
N LEU A 108 14.51 -0.43 1.18
CA LEU A 108 14.35 0.37 2.40
C LEU A 108 15.54 0.19 3.34
N THR A 109 15.98 1.29 3.93
CA THR A 109 17.04 1.35 4.94
C THR A 109 16.62 2.25 6.10
N ASP A 110 17.45 2.35 7.14
CA ASP A 110 17.24 3.28 8.24
C ASP A 110 17.29 4.77 7.82
N ALA A 111 17.78 5.08 6.62
CA ALA A 111 17.84 6.44 6.06
C ALA A 111 16.65 6.77 5.14
N GLY A 112 15.75 5.81 4.90
CA GLY A 112 14.70 5.91 3.89
C GLY A 112 14.93 4.93 2.73
N GLY A 113 14.30 5.20 1.59
CA GLY A 113 14.38 4.33 0.42
C GLY A 113 13.08 4.28 -0.38
N SER A 114 12.81 3.16 -1.04
CA SER A 114 11.63 2.98 -1.87
C SER A 114 10.99 1.59 -1.74
N ILE A 115 9.70 1.55 -2.06
CA ILE A 115 8.89 0.33 -2.20
C ILE A 115 8.13 0.46 -3.52
N ASN A 116 8.18 -0.56 -4.36
CA ASN A 116 7.40 -0.65 -5.58
C ASN A 116 6.64 -1.98 -5.60
N LEU A 117 5.31 -1.89 -5.64
CA LEU A 117 4.41 -3.03 -5.67
C LEU A 117 3.62 -2.98 -6.97
N GLU A 118 3.66 -4.04 -7.76
CA GLU A 118 2.76 -4.23 -8.91
C GLU A 118 1.88 -5.44 -8.65
N TYR A 119 0.57 -5.30 -8.89
CA TYR A 119 -0.38 -6.34 -8.54
C TYR A 119 -1.67 -6.27 -9.36
N GLU A 120 -2.27 -7.44 -9.53
CA GLU A 120 -3.64 -7.58 -9.98
C GLU A 120 -4.59 -7.44 -8.79
N LEU A 121 -5.66 -6.67 -8.95
CA LEU A 121 -6.79 -6.66 -8.03
C LEU A 121 -7.93 -7.46 -8.65
N GLN A 122 -8.52 -8.35 -7.85
CA GLN A 122 -9.63 -9.20 -8.26
C GLN A 122 -10.85 -9.01 -7.36
N VAL A 123 -12.03 -9.10 -7.97
CA VAL A 123 -13.32 -9.18 -7.29
C VAL A 123 -14.05 -10.41 -7.83
N GLY A 124 -14.46 -11.32 -6.96
CA GLY A 124 -15.17 -12.54 -7.40
C GLY A 124 -14.36 -13.43 -8.34
N CYS A 125 -13.03 -13.50 -8.16
CA CYS A 125 -12.08 -14.22 -9.02
C CYS A 125 -11.91 -13.63 -10.44
N GLU A 126 -12.44 -12.45 -10.72
CA GLU A 126 -12.20 -11.72 -11.96
C GLU A 126 -11.26 -10.55 -11.72
N ARG A 127 -10.27 -10.37 -12.59
CA ARG A 127 -9.40 -9.18 -12.58
C ARG A 127 -10.24 -7.95 -12.87
N VAL A 128 -10.19 -6.98 -11.95
CA VAL A 128 -10.79 -5.66 -12.16
C VAL A 128 -9.76 -4.62 -12.61
N SER A 129 -8.52 -4.72 -12.15
CA SER A 129 -7.45 -3.79 -12.53
C SER A 129 -6.05 -4.36 -12.33
N TYR A 130 -5.10 -3.75 -13.04
CA TYR A 130 -3.69 -3.78 -12.69
C TYR A 130 -3.35 -2.52 -11.90
N ASN A 131 -2.55 -2.66 -10.85
CA ASN A 131 -2.23 -1.56 -9.97
C ASN A 131 -0.72 -1.52 -9.71
N GLN A 132 -0.20 -0.31 -9.60
CA GLN A 132 1.14 -0.04 -9.14
C GLN A 132 1.08 0.90 -7.94
N LEU A 133 1.77 0.55 -6.86
CA LEU A 133 1.93 1.38 -5.68
C LEU A 133 3.41 1.66 -5.46
N GLU A 134 3.79 2.92 -5.65
CA GLU A 134 5.15 3.41 -5.45
C GLU A 134 5.18 4.26 -4.17
N ILE A 135 6.09 3.94 -3.26
CA ILE A 135 6.28 4.67 -2.02
C ILE A 135 7.75 5.02 -1.88
N THR A 136 8.04 6.32 -1.81
CA THR A 136 9.37 6.84 -1.51
C THR A 136 9.40 7.40 -0.09
N VAL A 137 10.42 7.03 0.67
CA VAL A 137 10.62 7.44 2.05
C VAL A 137 11.90 8.27 2.14
N SER A 138 11.77 9.51 2.60
CA SER A 138 12.87 10.44 2.78
C SER A 138 12.98 10.86 4.24
N SER A 139 14.19 10.89 4.78
CA SER A 139 14.43 11.49 6.10
C SER A 139 14.17 13.00 6.04
N ILE A 140 13.67 13.56 7.15
CA ILE A 140 13.53 15.01 7.37
C ILE A 140 14.80 15.54 8.04
#